data_AF-A0A0N0UXD7-F1
#
_entry.id   AF-A0A0N0UXD7-F1
#
_cell.length_a   1.000
_cell.length_b   1.000
_cell.length_c   1.000
_cell.angle_alpha   90.00
_cell.angle_beta   90.00
_cell.angle_gamma   90.00
#
_symmetry.space_group_name_H-M   'P 1'
#
loop_
_entity.id
_entity.type
_entity.pdbx_description
1 polymer ?
#
loop_
_entity_poly.entity_id
_entity_poly.type
_entity_poly.pdbx_seq_one_letter_code
_entity_poly.pdbx_strand_id
1 'polypeptide(L)' 'MADYREGYEYYRQACEKHGLEPINFHYYILNLSQEQLDAYNHYAKTSGGSIEYEVS' A
#
# COMPACT_ATOMS: atom_id res chain seq x y z
N MET A 1 -3.60 -9.54 16.32
CA MET A 1 -3.80 -8.36 15.44
C MET A 1 -3.44 -7.03 16.14
N ALA A 2 -2.48 -7.03 17.09
CA ALA A 2 -2.11 -5.81 17.83
C ALA A 2 -0.82 -5.13 17.32
N ASP A 3 -0.07 -5.74 16.40
CA ASP A 3 1.32 -5.32 16.10
C ASP A 3 1.48 -4.53 14.78
N TYR A 4 0.59 -4.74 13.79
CA TYR A 4 0.76 -4.08 12.47
C TYR A 4 0.51 -2.57 12.51
N ARG A 5 -0.43 -2.10 13.35
CA ARG A 5 -0.68 -0.66 13.50
C ARG A 5 0.48 0.02 14.23
N GLU A 6 1.04 -0.61 15.24
CA GLU A 6 2.19 -0.10 15.97
C GLU A 6 3.43 -0.05 15.06
N GLY A 7 3.68 -1.12 14.29
CA GLY A 7 4.72 -1.14 13.27
C GLY A 7 4.54 -0.06 12.20
N TYR A 8 3.30 0.20 11.78
CA TYR A 8 3.01 1.25 10.81
C TYR A 8 3.25 2.65 11.38
N GLU A 9 2.86 2.92 12.62
CA GLU A 9 3.14 4.21 13.26
C GLU A 9 4.65 4.44 13.42
N TYR A 10 5.41 3.41 13.80
CA TYR A 10 6.88 3.49 13.82
C TYR A 10 7.45 3.79 12.42
N TYR A 11 6.95 3.10 11.39
CA TYR A 11 7.32 3.36 9.99
C TYR A 11 7.00 4.80 9.58
N ARG A 12 5.82 5.34 9.93
CA ARG A 12 5.46 6.74 9.62
C ARG A 12 6.39 7.74 10.29
N GLN A 13 6.72 7.54 11.57
CA GLN A 13 7.66 8.40 12.30
C GLN A 13 9.06 8.38 11.67
N ALA A 14 9.50 7.22 11.18
CA ALA A 14 10.76 7.12 10.46
C ALA A 14 10.71 7.89 9.13
N CYS A 15 9.64 7.75 8.35
CA CYS A 15 9.44 8.51 7.12
C CYS A 15 9.51 10.03 7.38
N GLU A 16 8.80 10.53 8.40
CA GLU A 16 8.80 11.95 8.77
C GLU A 16 10.20 12.46 9.14
N LYS A 17 10.93 11.71 9.97
CA LYS A 17 12.31 12.07 10.37
C LYS A 17 13.26 12.20 9.17
N HIS A 18 13.00 11.47 8.10
CA HIS A 18 13.79 11.47 6.89
C HIS A 18 13.20 12.35 5.76
N GLY A 19 12.10 13.07 6.02
CA GLY A 19 11.44 13.93 5.04
C GLY A 19 10.75 13.15 3.91
N LEU A 20 10.29 11.94 4.20
CA LEU A 20 9.62 11.05 3.25
C LEU A 20 8.13 10.95 3.58
N GLU A 21 7.30 10.85 2.55
CA GLU A 21 5.88 10.55 2.71
C GLU A 21 5.66 9.03 2.89
N PRO A 22 4.93 8.59 3.92
CA PRO A 22 4.65 7.17 4.12
C PRO A 22 3.56 6.65 3.18
N ILE A 23 3.72 5.42 2.68
CA ILE A 23 2.67 4.74 1.89
C ILE A 23 1.44 4.42 2.76
N ASN A 24 0.26 4.24 2.14
CA ASN A 24 -0.97 3.91 2.88
C ASN A 24 -0.86 2.56 3.63
N PHE A 25 -1.49 2.50 4.80
CA PHE A 25 -1.51 1.33 5.68
C PHE A 25 -1.92 0.01 5.00
N HIS A 26 -2.85 0.06 4.05
CA HIS A 26 -3.24 -1.12 3.28
C HIS A 26 -2.04 -1.74 2.56
N TYR A 27 -1.28 -0.92 1.82
CA TYR A 27 -0.06 -1.36 1.14
C TYR A 27 1.05 -1.77 2.10
N TYR A 28 1.17 -1.10 3.24
CA TYR A 28 2.12 -1.47 4.28
C TYR A 28 1.88 -2.90 4.83
N ILE A 29 0.63 -3.34 4.92
CA ILE A 29 0.27 -4.69 5.40
C ILE A 29 0.32 -5.74 4.29
N LEU A 30 0.22 -5.32 3.03
CA LEU A 30 0.15 -6.24 1.90
C LEU A 30 1.51 -6.93 1.67
N ASN A 31 1.63 -8.17 2.14
CA ASN A 31 2.54 -9.17 1.56
C ASN A 31 1.93 -9.78 0.28
N LEU A 32 1.38 -8.96 -0.64
CA LEU A 32 0.77 -9.52 -1.85
C LEU A 32 1.84 -10.10 -2.76
N SER A 33 1.60 -11.32 -3.24
CA SER A 33 2.33 -11.84 -4.39
C SER A 33 1.95 -11.05 -5.64
N GLN A 34 2.82 -11.09 -6.66
CA GLN A 34 2.58 -10.45 -7.95
C GLN A 34 1.24 -10.89 -8.57
N GLU A 35 0.88 -12.16 -8.41
CA GLU A 35 -0.38 -12.72 -8.91
C GLU A 35 -1.62 -12.07 -8.26
N GLN A 36 -1.56 -11.75 -6.97
CA GLN A 36 -2.65 -11.11 -6.27
C GLN A 36 -2.79 -9.63 -6.67
N LEU A 37 -1.67 -8.95 -6.95
CA LEU A 37 -1.68 -7.60 -7.52
C LEU A 37 -2.31 -7.59 -8.92
N ASP A 38 -1.97 -8.56 -9.76
CA ASP A 38 -2.49 -8.65 -11.12
C ASP A 38 -4.00 -8.95 -11.13
N ALA A 39 -4.47 -9.83 -10.25
CA ALA A 39 -5.90 -10.14 -10.08
C ALA A 39 -6.69 -8.92 -9.59
N TYR A 40 -6.15 -8.17 -8.63
CA TYR A 40 -6.76 -6.94 -8.13
C TYR A 40 -6.84 -5.87 -9.23
N ASN A 41 -5.75 -5.65 -9.96
CA ASN A 41 -5.69 -4.70 -11.07
C ASN A 41 -6.68 -5.07 -12.19
N HIS A 42 -6.79 -6.37 -12.51
CA HIS A 42 -7.75 -6.87 -13.49
C HIS A 42 -9.19 -6.58 -13.03
N TYR A 43 -9.52 -6.84 -11.76
CA TYR A 43 -10.85 -6.60 -11.21
C TYR A 43 -11.20 -5.10 -11.14
N ALA A 44 -10.24 -4.24 -10.80
CA ALA A 44 -10.41 -2.80 -10.78
C ALA A 44 -10.73 -2.24 -12.18
N LYS A 45 -10.01 -2.72 -13.21
CA LYS A 45 -10.21 -2.30 -14.61
C LYS A 45 -11.57 -2.72 -15.17
N THR A 46 -12.09 -3.89 -14.79
CA THR A 46 -13.38 -4.39 -15.28
C THR A 46 -14.58 -3.80 -14.55
N SER A 47 -14.41 -3.34 -13.31
CA SER A 47 -15.48 -2.82 -12.47
C SER A 47 -15.69 -1.30 -12.56
N GLY A 48 -15.01 -0.62 -13.50
CA GLY A 48 -15.15 0.83 -13.71
C GLY A 48 -14.49 1.70 -12.63
N GLY A 49 -13.59 1.14 -11.82
CA GLY A 49 -12.80 1.91 -10.86
C GLY A 49 -11.57 2.51 -11.56
N SER A 50 -11.57 3.82 -11.76
CA SER A 50 -10.38 4.56 -12.19
C SER A 50 -9.30 4.46 -11.11
N ILE A 51 -8.21 3.73 -11.39
CA ILE A 51 -6.97 3.83 -10.60
C ILE A 51 -5.98 4.59 -11.49
N GLU A 52 -5.73 5.86 -11.14
CA GLU A 52 -4.62 6.62 -11.70
C GLU A 52 -3.31 6.00 -11.18
N TYR A 53 -2.46 5.60 -12.11
CA TYR A 53 -1.13 5.08 -11.83
C TYR A 53 -0.16 6.24 -11.64
N GLU A 54 0.69 6.17 -10.61
CA GLU A 54 2.06 6.67 -10.69
C GLU A 54 2.97 5.46 -10.34
N VAL A 55 3.59 4.79 -11.33
CA VAL A 55 4.90 5.08 -11.97
C VAL A 55 6.05 4.75 -10.99
N SER A 56 7.08 3.95 -11.29
CA SER A 56 7.52 3.16 -12.46
C SER A 56 8.54 2.13 -11.97
#